data_AF-A0A7L0K0E3-F1
#
_entry.id   AF-A0A7L0K0E3-F1
#
_cell.length_a   1.000
_cell.length_b   1.000
_cell.length_c   1.000
_cell.angle_alpha   90.00
_cell.angle_beta   90.00
_cell.angle_gamma   90.00
#
_symmetry.space_group_name_H-M   'P 1'
#
loop_
_entity.id
_entity.type
_entity.pdbx_description
1 polymer ?
#
loop_
_entity_poly.entity_id
_entity_poly.type
_entity_poly.pdbx_seq_one_letter_code
_entity_poly.pdbx_strand_id
1 'polypeptide(L)'
;VPVPEDAPVGTVVALLSVSDRDAGANGRVRCAVRPSAPFGLVATFAGSYSLVLREALDRERVSEYEVEVRAEDGGSPPLRASRGLRVPVSDVNDN
;
A
#
# COMPACT_ATOMS: atom_id res chain seq x y z
N VAL A 1 -0.60 -10.87 -5.10
CA VAL A 1 0.77 -11.01 -5.66
C VAL A 1 1.67 -11.26 -4.48
N PRO A 2 2.40 -12.39 -4.45
CA PRO A 2 3.31 -12.66 -3.35
C PRO A 2 4.57 -11.80 -3.45
N VAL A 3 5.15 -11.45 -2.31
CA VAL A 3 6.41 -10.70 -2.21
C VAL A 3 7.47 -11.64 -1.69
N PRO A 4 8.65 -11.74 -2.32
CA PRO A 4 9.70 -12.61 -1.84
C PRO A 4 10.25 -12.11 -0.51
N GLU A 5 10.58 -13.01 0.41
CA GLU A 5 11.07 -12.64 1.74
C GLU A 5 12.45 -11.94 1.71
N ASP A 6 13.26 -12.24 0.71
CA ASP A 6 14.56 -11.59 0.47
C ASP A 6 14.44 -10.22 -0.21
N ALA A 7 13.22 -9.74 -0.46
CA ALA A 7 12.98 -8.44 -1.06
C ALA A 7 13.70 -7.35 -0.24
N PRO A 8 14.58 -6.55 -0.86
CA PRO A 8 15.27 -5.49 -0.14
C PRO A 8 14.27 -4.40 0.30
N VAL A 9 14.60 -3.74 1.41
CA VAL A 9 13.87 -2.54 1.86
C VAL A 9 13.88 -1.49 0.75
N GLY A 10 12.70 -0.96 0.43
CA GLY A 10 12.45 -0.06 -0.70
C GLY A 10 11.78 -0.75 -1.89
N THR A 11 11.64 -2.07 -1.88
CA THR A 11 10.93 -2.81 -2.94
C THR A 11 9.48 -2.38 -3.02
N VAL A 12 9.01 -2.08 -4.24
CA VAL A 12 7.61 -1.74 -4.51
C VAL A 12 6.80 -3.03 -4.58
N VAL A 13 5.88 -3.19 -3.62
CA VAL A 13 4.99 -4.34 -3.50
C VAL A 13 3.74 -4.16 -4.36
N ALA A 14 3.17 -2.96 -4.33
CA ALA A 14 1.95 -2.65 -5.07
C ALA A 14 1.88 -1.17 -5.43
N LEU A 15 1.23 -0.86 -6.55
CA LEU A 15 0.89 0.50 -6.94
C LEU A 15 -0.61 0.70 -6.74
N LEU A 16 -0.98 1.72 -5.98
CA LEU A 16 -2.35 2.15 -5.76
C LEU A 16 -2.57 3.44 -6.51
N SER A 17 -3.51 3.43 -7.44
CA SER A 17 -3.96 4.66 -8.11
C SER A 17 -5.27 5.10 -7.49
N VAL A 18 -5.30 6.30 -6.95
CA VAL A 18 -6.54 6.93 -6.52
C VAL A 18 -6.96 7.94 -7.57
N SER A 19 -8.15 7.73 -8.14
CA SER A 19 -8.76 8.67 -9.07
C SER A 19 -9.98 9.26 -8.41
N ASP A 20 -9.95 10.56 -8.20
CA ASP A 20 -11.15 11.34 -7.91
C ASP A 20 -11.84 11.66 -9.25
N ARG A 21 -13.19 11.59 -9.30
CA ARG A 21 -13.95 11.90 -10.52
C ARG A 21 -14.25 13.40 -10.63
N ASP A 22 -14.04 14.16 -9.57
CA ASP A 22 -14.18 15.60 -9.57
C ASP A 22 -12.88 16.22 -10.10
N ALA A 23 -12.95 16.72 -11.34
CA ALA A 23 -11.83 17.21 -12.14
C ALA A 23 -11.15 18.51 -11.62
N GLY A 24 -11.32 18.86 -10.34
CA GLY A 24 -10.89 20.12 -9.74
C GLY A 24 -9.71 19.98 -8.77
N ALA A 25 -9.18 21.13 -8.34
CA ALA A 25 -8.03 21.30 -7.44
C ALA A 25 -8.12 20.61 -6.04
N ASN A 26 -9.18 19.83 -5.80
CA ASN A 26 -9.41 19.02 -4.60
C ASN A 26 -8.86 17.57 -4.72
N GLY A 27 -8.18 17.22 -5.81
CA GLY A 27 -7.60 15.90 -6.06
C GLY A 27 -6.48 15.45 -5.10
N ARG A 28 -6.33 16.09 -3.93
CA ARG A 28 -5.41 15.70 -2.88
C ARG A 28 -6.07 14.71 -1.94
N VAL A 29 -6.25 13.47 -2.41
CA VAL A 29 -6.68 12.37 -1.54
C VAL A 29 -5.56 12.04 -0.58
N ARG A 30 -5.86 11.89 0.70
CA ARG A 30 -4.91 11.41 1.72
C ARG A 30 -5.01 9.90 1.82
N CYS A 31 -3.91 9.20 1.52
CA CYS A 31 -3.82 7.77 1.76
C CYS A 31 -2.90 7.42 2.93
N ALA A 32 -3.31 6.44 3.71
CA ALA A 32 -2.55 5.89 4.84
C ALA A 32 -2.64 4.36 4.85
N VAL A 33 -1.58 3.70 5.31
CA VAL A 33 -1.53 2.24 5.49
C VAL A 33 -1.49 1.86 6.96
N ARG A 34 -2.20 0.80 7.33
CA ARG A 34 -2.27 0.26 8.69
C ARG A 34 -2.28 -1.28 8.65
N PRO A 35 -1.41 -1.98 9.40
CA PRO A 35 -0.25 -1.45 10.11
C PRO A 35 0.78 -0.88 9.11
N SER A 36 1.58 0.08 9.56
CA SER A 36 2.60 0.76 8.73
C SER A 36 3.96 0.04 8.72
N ALA A 37 4.04 -1.14 9.32
CA ALA A 37 5.22 -1.99 9.35
C ALA A 37 4.79 -3.43 9.05
N PRO A 38 5.53 -4.17 8.22
CA PRO A 38 6.76 -3.76 7.53
C PRO A 38 6.51 -2.90 6.27
N PHE A 39 5.26 -2.57 5.92
CA PHE A 39 4.93 -1.84 4.69
C PHE A 39 4.64 -0.35 4.90
N GLY A 40 5.24 0.49 4.08
CA GLY A 40 4.98 1.92 4.02
C GLY A 40 4.24 2.31 2.74
N LEU A 41 3.45 3.38 2.80
CA LEU A 41 2.82 3.97 1.63
C LEU A 41 3.58 5.25 1.25
N VAL A 42 4.04 5.36 0.00
CA VAL A 42 4.75 6.52 -0.53
C VAL A 42 3.86 7.20 -1.54
N ALA A 43 3.50 8.45 -1.29
CA ALA A 43 2.78 9.28 -2.26
C ALA A 43 3.68 9.56 -3.47
N THR A 44 3.17 9.26 -4.66
CA THR A 44 3.83 9.58 -5.92
C THR A 44 3.06 10.71 -6.62
N PHE A 45 3.09 10.77 -7.95
CA PHE A 45 2.48 11.84 -8.72
C PHE A 45 1.00 11.56 -9.01
N ALA A 46 0.19 12.63 -9.09
CA ALA A 46 -1.22 12.59 -9.52
C ALA A 46 -2.14 11.60 -8.76
N GLY A 47 -2.05 11.55 -7.43
CA GLY A 47 -2.93 10.67 -6.62
C GLY A 47 -2.54 9.19 -6.67
N SER A 48 -1.37 8.87 -7.20
CA SER A 48 -0.79 7.54 -7.12
C SER A 48 0.02 7.36 -5.83
N TYR A 49 0.05 6.13 -5.34
CA TYR A 49 0.71 5.72 -4.13
C TYR A 49 1.42 4.39 -4.35
N SER A 50 2.67 4.29 -3.93
CA SER A 50 3.44 3.05 -3.98
C SER A 50 3.51 2.44 -2.59
N LEU A 51 3.01 1.22 -2.44
CA LEU A 51 3.25 0.40 -1.27
C LEU A 51 4.67 -0.14 -1.37
N VAL A 52 5.54 0.30 -0.48
CA VAL A 52 6.95 -0.09 -0.44
C VAL A 52 7.26 -0.85 0.83
N LEU A 53 8.16 -1.81 0.73
CA LEU A 53 8.68 -2.51 1.88
C LEU A 53 9.62 -1.58 2.65
N ARG A 54 9.41 -1.44 3.96
CA ARG A 54 10.23 -0.60 4.86
C ARG A 54 11.10 -1.39 5.83
N GLU A 55 10.76 -2.64 6.05
CA GLU A 55 11.49 -3.56 6.92
C GLU A 55 11.63 -4.91 6.23
N ALA A 56 12.64 -5.71 6.61
CA ALA A 56 12.81 -7.04 6.05
C ALA A 56 11.57 -7.91 6.35
N LEU A 57 11.19 -8.72 5.36
CA LEU A 57 10.17 -9.74 5.54
C LEU A 57 10.84 -11.00 6.10
N ASP A 58 10.09 -11.75 6.89
CA ASP A 58 10.54 -12.99 7.49
C ASP A 58 9.36 -13.96 7.40
N ARG A 59 9.42 -14.89 6.44
CA ARG A 59 8.33 -15.83 6.20
C ARG A 59 8.14 -16.80 7.37
N GLU A 60 9.22 -17.14 8.06
CA GLU A 60 9.22 -18.04 9.23
C GLU A 60 8.47 -17.40 10.40
N ARG A 61 8.56 -16.07 10.51
CA ARG A 61 7.82 -15.29 11.50
C ARG A 61 6.39 -14.98 11.06
N VAL A 62 6.20 -14.53 9.82
CA VAL A 62 4.91 -14.11 9.26
C VAL A 62 4.85 -14.46 7.77
N SER A 63 4.01 -15.45 7.42
CA SER A 63 3.82 -15.89 6.03
C SER A 63 2.83 -15.04 5.23
N GLU A 64 1.95 -14.30 5.89
CA GLU A 64 0.99 -13.40 5.24
C GLU A 64 0.80 -12.13 6.07
N TYR A 65 0.90 -10.99 5.40
CA TYR A 65 0.62 -9.70 6.01
C TYR A 65 -0.70 -9.14 5.51
N GLU A 66 -1.55 -8.72 6.43
CA GLU A 66 -2.79 -8.02 6.13
C GLU A 66 -2.60 -6.52 6.38
N VAL A 67 -2.66 -5.73 5.30
CA VAL A 67 -2.54 -4.27 5.36
C VAL A 67 -3.82 -3.61 4.91
N GLU A 68 -4.33 -2.69 5.71
CA GLU A 68 -5.48 -1.85 5.40
C GLU A 68 -4.98 -0.52 4.84
N VAL A 69 -5.37 -0.20 3.62
CA VAL A 69 -5.16 1.12 3.04
C VAL A 69 -6.43 1.93 3.17
N ARG A 70 -6.31 3.11 3.77
CA ARG A 70 -7.38 4.11 3.90
C ARG A 70 -7.08 5.28 2.98
N ALA A 71 -8.06 5.69 2.20
CA ALA A 71 -8.05 6.86 1.33
C ALA A 71 -9.17 7.81 1.75
N GLU A 72 -8.86 9.08 1.92
CA GLU A 72 -9.80 10.13 2.32
C GLU A 72 -9.71 11.30 1.34
N ASP A 73 -10.81 11.61 0.66
CA ASP A 73 -10.86 12.72 -0.29
C ASP A 73 -10.99 14.08 0.42
N GLY A 74 -10.76 15.15 -0.34
CA GLY A 74 -10.95 16.53 0.13
C GLY A 74 -12.36 17.07 -0.11
N GLY A 75 -13.33 16.19 -0.39
CA GLY A 75 -14.70 16.56 -0.72
C GLY A 75 -15.46 17.16 0.46
N SER A 76 -16.61 17.78 0.17
CA SER A 76 -17.56 18.24 1.19
C SER A 76 -18.97 17.77 0.81
N PRO A 77 -19.48 16.68 1.42
CA PRO A 77 -18.89 15.92 2.51
C PRO A 77 -17.69 15.04 2.08
N PRO A 78 -16.73 14.76 2.98
CA PRO A 78 -15.57 13.94 2.64
C PRO A 78 -15.95 12.45 2.51
N LEU A 79 -15.53 11.80 1.44
CA LEU A 79 -15.62 10.35 1.29
C LEU A 79 -14.34 9.69 1.79
N ARG A 80 -14.54 8.60 2.52
CA ARG A 80 -13.48 7.72 2.99
C ARG A 80 -13.69 6.33 2.40
N ALA A 81 -12.62 5.77 1.86
CA ALA A 81 -12.57 4.40 1.39
C ALA A 81 -11.47 3.66 2.15
N SER A 82 -11.76 2.48 2.67
CA SER A 82 -10.74 1.57 3.20
C SER A 82 -10.76 0.27 2.42
N ARG A 83 -9.57 -0.31 2.22
CA ARG A 83 -9.41 -1.58 1.52
C ARG A 83 -8.33 -2.40 2.21
N GLY A 84 -8.69 -3.61 2.62
CA GLY A 84 -7.74 -4.62 3.05
C GLY A 84 -7.02 -5.21 1.84
N LEU A 85 -5.69 -5.28 1.92
CA LEU A 85 -4.81 -5.97 1.00
C LEU A 85 -4.09 -7.07 1.76
N ARG A 86 -4.13 -8.28 1.19
CA ARG A 86 -3.36 -9.42 1.67
C ARG A 86 -2.09 -9.54 0.85
N VAL A 87 -0.96 -9.53 1.55
CA VAL A 87 0.38 -9.62 0.98
C VAL A 87 0.99 -10.93 1.48
N PRO A 88 0.82 -12.03 0.74
CA PRO A 88 1.50 -13.28 1.07
C PRO A 88 3.00 -13.12 0.82
N VAL A 89 3.81 -13.67 1.71
CA VAL A 89 5.27 -13.72 1.54
C VAL A 89 5.59 -15.02 0.81
N SER A 90 6.11 -14.93 -0.41
CA SER A 90 6.66 -16.10 -1.10
C SER A 90 8.05 -16.39 -0.56
N ASP A 91 8.32 -17.68 -0.34
CA ASP A 91 9.70 -18.13 -0.26
C ASP A 91 10.34 -17.87 -1.63
N VAL A 92 11.56 -17.33 -1.63
CA VAL A 92 12.32 -17.04 -2.85
C VAL A 92 12.55 -18.33 -3.66
N ASN A 93 12.41 -19.49 -3.02
CA ASN A 93 12.67 -20.80 -3.61
C ASN A 93 11.45 -21.52 -4.24
N ASP A 94 10.22 -21.02 -4.12
CA ASP A 94 9.06 -21.67 -4.74
C ASP A 94 8.81 -21.12 -6.16
N ASN A 95 9.33 -21.83 -7.16
CA ASN A 95 9.00 -21.70 -8.60
C ASN A 95 7.83 -22.61 -8.98
#